data_AF-A0A353B2D6-F1
#
_entry.id   AF-A0A353B2D6-F1
#
_cell.length_a   1.000
_cell.length_b   1.000
_cell.length_c   1.000
_cell.angle_alpha   90.00
_cell.angle_beta   90.00
_cell.angle_gamma   90.00
#
_symmetry.space_group_name_H-M   'P 1'
#
loop_
_entity.id
_entity.type
_entity.pdbx_description
1 polymer ?
#
loop_
_entity_poly.entity_id
_entity_poly.type
_entity_poly.pdbx_seq_one_letter_code
_entity_poly.pdbx_strand_id
1 'polypeptide(L)'
;MDILDAKLEELDDRWASDGSECQAIQEIAASLPRDLSNRDEAITELCSADLEWQWRHYCSKVGIFTEQNPLDSVSNSLMSRYSNLIKELKDQSRARERLALAEWRARSAWGDQPDILEFSESTGVLLASQNKLAAELEELAALRIHVRTPDDEFETFVGSEFVIGRQQASESPPPFWNPEKRRLIVAKLEQTDISRKQLRITRTRMHEVAIKNISRNVSIAIHRSRLAPGETKRIITPVKALLGGTRVTILSRND
;
A
#
# COMPACT_ATOMS: atom_id res chain seq x y z
N MET A 1 28.18 4.85 -21.91
CA MET A 1 27.63 4.01 -20.86
C MET A 1 27.67 4.85 -19.60
N ASP A 2 26.51 5.14 -19.02
CA ASP A 2 26.47 5.94 -17.79
C ASP A 2 27.24 5.20 -16.69
N ILE A 3 27.89 5.93 -15.78
CA ILE A 3 28.62 5.31 -14.66
C ILE A 3 27.64 4.47 -13.83
N LEU A 4 26.39 4.91 -13.74
CA LEU A 4 25.33 4.15 -13.09
C LEU A 4 24.99 2.84 -13.83
N ASP A 5 24.84 2.87 -15.16
CA ASP A 5 24.55 1.68 -15.96
C ASP A 5 25.63 0.59 -15.75
N ALA A 6 26.91 1.00 -15.78
CA ALA A 6 28.02 0.09 -15.56
C ALA A 6 28.03 -0.51 -14.14
N LYS A 7 27.55 0.24 -13.14
CA LYS A 7 27.44 -0.25 -11.75
C LYS A 7 26.22 -1.14 -11.53
N LEU A 8 25.14 -0.93 -12.28
CA LEU A 8 24.00 -1.84 -12.31
C LEU A 8 24.38 -3.17 -12.97
N GLU A 9 25.16 -3.14 -14.04
CA GLU A 9 25.68 -4.35 -14.70
C GLU A 9 26.64 -5.12 -13.78
N GLU A 10 27.56 -4.44 -13.08
CA GLU A 10 28.44 -5.07 -12.07
C GLU A 10 27.63 -5.73 -10.94
N LEU A 11 26.50 -5.13 -10.57
CA LEU A 11 25.62 -5.63 -9.53
C LEU A 11 24.85 -6.87 -10.01
N ASP A 12 24.34 -6.86 -11.25
CA ASP A 12 23.70 -8.01 -11.90
C ASP A 12 24.65 -9.22 -11.98
N ASP A 13 25.91 -9.00 -12.35
CA ASP A 13 26.93 -10.05 -12.42
C ASP A 13 27.20 -10.69 -11.05
N ARG A 14 27.29 -9.86 -9.99
CA ARG A 14 27.49 -10.34 -8.61
C ARG A 14 26.29 -11.12 -8.08
N TRP A 15 25.08 -10.70 -8.45
CA TRP A 15 23.87 -11.43 -8.11
C TRP A 15 23.81 -12.81 -8.78
N ALA A 16 24.33 -12.94 -10.00
CA ALA A 16 24.38 -14.20 -10.73
C ALA A 16 25.40 -15.20 -10.16
N SER A 17 26.48 -14.73 -9.52
CA SER A 17 27.61 -15.58 -9.11
C SER A 17 27.50 -16.16 -7.68
N ASP A 18 27.23 -15.33 -6.66
CA ASP A 18 27.48 -15.71 -5.25
C ASP A 18 26.22 -15.78 -4.36
N GLY A 19 25.07 -15.28 -4.80
CA GLY A 19 23.78 -15.46 -4.10
C GLY A 19 23.64 -14.89 -2.68
N SER A 20 24.58 -14.07 -2.19
CA SER A 20 24.56 -13.42 -0.86
C SER A 20 25.35 -12.10 -0.91
N GLU A 21 25.06 -10.99 -0.22
CA GLU A 21 23.91 -10.35 0.44
C GLU A 21 24.43 -8.94 0.80
N CYS A 22 23.78 -7.82 0.40
CA CYS A 22 24.01 -6.40 0.81
C CYS A 22 25.43 -5.77 0.72
N GLN A 23 26.52 -6.52 0.89
CA GLN A 23 27.90 -6.02 0.94
C GLN A 23 28.38 -5.56 -0.44
N ALA A 24 27.88 -6.20 -1.51
CA ALA A 24 28.08 -5.77 -2.89
C ALA A 24 27.58 -4.33 -3.13
N ILE A 25 26.41 -3.97 -2.59
CA ILE A 25 25.89 -2.60 -2.71
C ILE A 25 26.75 -1.60 -1.94
N GLN A 26 27.20 -1.95 -0.73
CA GLN A 26 28.09 -1.09 0.05
C GLN A 26 29.41 -0.83 -0.69
N GLU A 27 29.98 -1.86 -1.31
CA GLU A 27 31.22 -1.78 -2.09
C GLU A 27 31.03 -0.98 -3.38
N ILE A 28 29.96 -1.25 -4.13
CA ILE A 28 29.64 -0.55 -5.38
C ILE A 28 29.33 0.92 -5.11
N ALA A 29 28.50 1.22 -4.11
CA ALA A 29 28.19 2.60 -3.71
C ALA A 29 29.44 3.35 -3.20
N ALA A 30 30.34 2.66 -2.47
CA ALA A 30 31.61 3.24 -2.04
C ALA A 30 32.58 3.50 -3.20
N SER A 31 32.46 2.73 -4.30
CA SER A 31 33.28 2.88 -5.50
C SER A 31 32.84 4.00 -6.44
N LEU A 32 31.66 4.60 -6.22
CA LEU A 32 31.18 5.71 -7.04
C LEU A 32 32.06 6.96 -6.85
N PRO A 33 32.42 7.66 -7.94
CA PRO A 33 33.22 8.89 -7.85
C PRO A 33 32.56 9.91 -6.94
N ARG A 34 33.35 10.51 -6.03
CA ARG A 34 32.82 11.47 -5.02
C ARG A 34 32.28 12.74 -5.65
N ASP A 35 32.76 13.09 -6.83
CA ASP A 35 32.42 14.28 -7.62
C ASP A 35 31.32 14.01 -8.65
N LEU A 36 30.76 12.80 -8.69
CA LEU A 36 29.65 12.47 -9.58
C LEU A 36 28.44 13.35 -9.25
N SER A 37 27.99 14.15 -10.22
CA SER A 37 26.94 15.15 -10.04
C SER A 37 25.61 14.57 -9.55
N ASN A 38 25.35 13.29 -9.84
CA ASN A 38 24.15 12.55 -9.43
C ASN A 38 24.49 11.34 -8.54
N ARG A 39 25.60 11.39 -7.78
CA ARG A 39 26.07 10.27 -6.94
C ARG A 39 24.97 9.71 -6.03
N ASP A 40 24.21 10.59 -5.42
CA ASP A 40 23.15 10.24 -4.46
C ASP A 40 21.96 9.55 -5.14
N GLU A 41 21.61 9.99 -6.34
CA GLU A 41 20.58 9.38 -7.16
C GLU A 41 21.02 7.97 -7.61
N ALA A 42 22.27 7.83 -8.03
CA ALA A 42 22.88 6.55 -8.38
C ALA A 42 22.88 5.57 -7.19
N ILE A 43 23.26 6.01 -5.99
CA ILE A 43 23.21 5.17 -4.77
C ILE A 43 21.78 4.76 -4.45
N THR A 44 20.82 5.67 -4.59
CA THR A 44 19.40 5.37 -4.33
C THR A 44 18.88 4.32 -5.31
N GLU A 45 19.28 4.41 -6.58
CA GLU A 45 18.92 3.47 -7.62
C GLU A 45 19.51 2.08 -7.39
N LEU A 46 20.80 2.01 -7.02
CA LEU A 46 21.46 0.76 -6.64
C LEU A 46 20.77 0.07 -5.44
N CYS A 47 20.46 0.84 -4.38
CA CYS A 47 19.73 0.30 -3.24
C CYS A 47 18.30 -0.17 -3.61
N SER A 48 17.63 0.54 -4.51
CA SER A 48 16.30 0.17 -4.99
C SER A 48 16.34 -1.11 -5.83
N ALA A 49 17.35 -1.23 -6.70
CA ALA A 49 17.57 -2.40 -7.53
C ALA A 49 17.88 -3.64 -6.68
N ASP A 50 18.66 -3.49 -5.61
CA ASP A 50 18.94 -4.59 -4.68
C ASP A 50 17.71 -5.06 -3.91
N LEU A 51 16.88 -4.13 -3.41
CA LEU A 51 15.61 -4.50 -2.80
C LEU A 51 14.69 -5.24 -3.79
N GLU A 52 14.67 -4.82 -5.06
CA GLU A 52 13.91 -5.49 -6.10
C GLU A 52 14.47 -6.87 -6.45
N TRP A 53 15.80 -7.01 -6.58
CA TRP A 53 16.45 -8.29 -6.86
C TRP A 53 16.24 -9.29 -5.73
N GLN A 54 16.44 -8.86 -4.47
CA GLN A 54 16.15 -9.68 -3.30
C GLN A 54 14.70 -10.15 -3.31
N TRP A 55 13.78 -9.30 -3.79
CA TRP A 55 12.40 -9.70 -4.01
C TRP A 55 12.20 -10.77 -5.07
N ARG A 56 12.70 -10.55 -6.29
CA ARG A 56 12.59 -11.53 -7.36
C ARG A 56 13.22 -12.87 -6.96
N HIS A 57 14.34 -12.83 -6.24
CA HIS A 57 15.05 -14.02 -5.81
C HIS A 57 14.33 -14.75 -4.65
N TYR A 58 13.77 -14.03 -3.69
CA TYR A 58 12.96 -14.63 -2.62
C TYR A 58 11.73 -15.34 -3.20
N CYS A 59 11.02 -14.69 -4.13
CA CYS A 59 9.87 -15.29 -4.82
C CYS A 59 10.24 -16.55 -5.64
N SER A 60 11.44 -16.61 -6.23
CA SER A 60 11.88 -17.77 -6.99
C SER A 60 12.30 -18.97 -6.13
N LYS A 61 12.82 -18.72 -4.92
CA LYS A 61 13.26 -19.76 -3.97
C LYS A 61 12.13 -20.33 -3.12
N VAL A 62 11.19 -19.50 -2.67
CA VAL A 62 10.16 -19.91 -1.70
C VAL A 62 8.92 -20.51 -2.37
N GLY A 63 8.80 -20.43 -3.70
CA GLY A 63 7.71 -21.07 -4.43
C GLY A 63 6.34 -20.69 -3.88
N ILE A 64 5.87 -19.46 -4.19
CA ILE A 64 4.47 -19.02 -4.07
C ILE A 64 3.74 -19.58 -2.82
N PHE A 65 3.82 -18.83 -1.71
CA PHE A 65 2.98 -18.98 -0.49
C PHE A 65 3.05 -20.32 0.25
N THR A 66 4.13 -20.58 0.99
CA THR A 66 4.10 -21.51 2.14
C THR A 66 3.88 -20.74 3.44
N GLU A 67 2.86 -21.11 4.22
CA GLU A 67 2.37 -20.46 5.47
C GLU A 67 3.39 -20.32 6.62
N GLN A 68 4.62 -20.78 6.43
CA GLN A 68 5.72 -20.65 7.39
C GLN A 68 6.71 -19.63 6.86
N ASN A 69 6.38 -18.35 7.04
CA ASN A 69 7.25 -17.26 6.67
C ASN A 69 8.46 -17.21 7.63
N PRO A 70 9.72 -17.35 7.17
CA PRO A 70 10.91 -17.21 8.00
C PRO A 70 11.23 -15.72 8.33
N LEU A 71 10.21 -14.86 8.36
CA LEU A 71 10.34 -13.42 8.60
C LEU A 71 10.59 -13.04 10.06
N ASP A 72 10.50 -13.99 11.01
CA ASP A 72 10.90 -13.74 12.40
C ASP A 72 12.37 -13.33 12.55
N SER A 73 13.23 -13.57 11.53
CA SER A 73 14.63 -13.11 11.53
C SER A 73 14.94 -11.91 10.62
N VAL A 74 13.98 -11.37 9.86
CA VAL A 74 14.13 -10.12 9.07
C VAL A 74 13.43 -8.95 9.76
N SER A 75 13.20 -9.05 11.08
CA SER A 75 12.56 -8.00 11.89
C SER A 75 13.44 -6.75 12.08
N ASN A 76 14.68 -6.76 11.60
CA ASN A 76 15.49 -5.55 11.48
C ASN A 76 15.29 -5.00 10.07
N SER A 77 14.53 -3.90 9.94
CA SER A 77 14.23 -3.31 8.63
C SER A 77 15.51 -3.21 7.78
N LEU A 78 15.43 -3.63 6.52
CA LEU A 78 16.54 -3.43 5.58
C LEU A 78 16.85 -1.93 5.43
N MET A 79 15.86 -1.06 5.67
CA MET A 79 16.10 0.37 5.87
C MET A 79 17.06 0.69 7.01
N SER A 80 17.09 -0.05 8.12
CA SER A 80 18.12 0.14 9.16
C SER A 80 19.52 -0.27 8.69
N ARG A 81 19.63 -1.12 7.66
CA ARG A 81 20.90 -1.52 7.05
C ARG A 81 21.37 -0.48 6.03
N TYR A 82 20.46 0.02 5.19
CA TYR A 82 20.74 1.09 4.22
C TYR A 82 20.84 2.48 4.87
N SER A 83 20.20 2.73 6.02
CA SER A 83 20.22 4.03 6.70
C SER A 83 21.63 4.47 7.13
N ASN A 84 22.55 3.52 7.34
CA ASN A 84 23.95 3.80 7.62
C ASN A 84 24.74 4.26 6.37
N LEU A 85 24.41 3.75 5.18
CA LEU A 85 24.84 4.30 3.88
C LEU A 85 24.22 5.70 3.65
N ILE A 86 23.00 5.91 4.14
CA ILE A 86 22.18 7.13 4.02
C ILE A 86 22.45 8.10 5.20
N LYS A 87 23.61 8.04 5.85
CA LYS A 87 24.02 9.12 6.78
C LYS A 87 24.34 10.41 6.04
N GLU A 88 24.93 10.32 4.84
CA GLU A 88 25.17 11.48 3.93
C GLU A 88 23.85 12.01 3.32
N LEU A 89 22.84 11.14 3.18
CA LEU A 89 21.53 11.46 2.60
C LEU A 89 20.52 12.02 3.63
N LYS A 90 20.97 12.33 4.85
CA LYS A 90 20.07 12.81 5.91
C LYS A 90 19.35 14.12 5.57
N ASP A 91 19.87 14.87 4.61
CA ASP A 91 19.35 16.17 4.21
C ASP A 91 18.53 16.13 2.90
N GLN A 92 18.36 14.96 2.28
CA GLN A 92 17.66 14.83 1.00
C GLN A 92 16.32 14.09 1.11
N SER A 93 15.24 14.86 1.21
CA SER A 93 13.86 14.35 1.33
C SER A 93 13.45 13.41 0.18
N ARG A 94 13.92 13.65 -1.04
CA ARG A 94 13.55 12.89 -2.24
C ARG A 94 14.21 11.49 -2.31
N ALA A 95 15.46 11.36 -1.87
CA ALA A 95 16.16 10.08 -1.84
C ALA A 95 15.54 9.14 -0.79
N ARG A 96 15.20 9.69 0.39
CA ARG A 96 14.46 8.96 1.43
C ARG A 96 13.10 8.47 0.95
N GLU A 97 12.36 9.31 0.22
CA GLU A 97 11.07 8.93 -0.36
C GLU A 97 11.20 7.76 -1.35
N ARG A 98 12.16 7.82 -2.28
CA ARG A 98 12.40 6.74 -3.26
C ARG A 98 12.74 5.42 -2.58
N LEU A 99 13.63 5.45 -1.58
CA LEU A 99 14.01 4.23 -0.88
C LEU A 99 12.87 3.66 -0.03
N ALA A 100 12.11 4.52 0.66
CA ALA A 100 10.94 4.09 1.41
C ALA A 100 9.90 3.42 0.48
N LEU A 101 9.68 3.95 -0.72
CA LEU A 101 8.84 3.33 -1.74
C LEU A 101 9.36 1.97 -2.20
N ALA A 102 10.67 1.85 -2.46
CA ALA A 102 11.28 0.58 -2.86
C ALA A 102 11.17 -0.49 -1.77
N GLU A 103 11.47 -0.13 -0.51
CA GLU A 103 11.35 -1.06 0.62
C GLU A 103 9.88 -1.44 0.85
N TRP A 104 8.95 -0.48 0.76
CA TRP A 104 7.52 -0.76 0.86
C TRP A 104 7.06 -1.81 -0.16
N ARG A 105 7.48 -1.66 -1.43
CA ARG A 105 7.16 -2.61 -2.50
C ARG A 105 7.74 -4.00 -2.19
N ALA A 106 9.01 -4.06 -1.80
CA ALA A 106 9.68 -5.32 -1.47
C ALA A 106 9.00 -6.03 -0.29
N ARG A 107 8.78 -5.34 0.84
CA ARG A 107 8.13 -5.89 2.04
C ARG A 107 6.68 -6.33 1.78
N SER A 108 5.94 -5.55 0.98
CA SER A 108 4.57 -5.93 0.57
C SER A 108 4.58 -7.23 -0.21
N ALA A 109 5.53 -7.40 -1.12
CA ALA A 109 5.64 -8.58 -1.95
C ALA A 109 6.22 -9.81 -1.21
N TRP A 110 7.00 -9.61 -0.15
CA TRP A 110 7.46 -10.67 0.77
C TRP A 110 6.39 -11.16 1.76
N GLY A 111 5.23 -10.51 1.77
CA GLY A 111 4.14 -10.86 2.68
C GLY A 111 4.29 -10.28 4.09
N ASP A 112 5.25 -9.40 4.34
CA ASP A 112 5.39 -8.66 5.59
C ASP A 112 4.29 -7.59 5.76
N GLN A 113 3.73 -7.11 4.62
CA GLN A 113 2.54 -6.24 4.55
C GLN A 113 2.56 -5.10 5.58
N PRO A 114 3.58 -4.20 5.54
CA PRO A 114 3.65 -3.08 6.47
C PRO A 114 2.38 -2.22 6.39
N ASP A 115 1.99 -1.57 7.49
CA ASP A 115 0.91 -0.56 7.48
C ASP A 115 1.45 0.76 6.93
N ILE A 116 0.72 1.42 6.02
CA ILE A 116 1.21 2.65 5.34
C ILE A 116 1.59 3.73 6.36
N LEU A 117 0.76 3.91 7.41
CA LEU A 117 0.97 4.95 8.41
C LEU A 117 2.17 4.61 9.28
N GLU A 118 2.19 3.41 9.85
CA GLU A 118 3.30 2.93 10.69
C GLU A 118 4.63 2.97 9.94
N PHE A 119 4.62 2.56 8.66
CA PHE A 119 5.80 2.60 7.81
C PHE A 119 6.25 4.04 7.56
N SER A 120 5.34 4.93 7.16
CA SER A 120 5.69 6.34 6.92
C SER A 120 6.23 7.05 8.16
N GLU A 121 5.68 6.74 9.34
CA GLU A 121 6.15 7.28 10.63
C GLU A 121 7.54 6.76 10.97
N SER A 122 7.76 5.44 10.85
CA SER A 122 9.05 4.81 11.14
C SER A 122 10.19 5.28 10.22
N THR A 123 9.85 5.73 9.01
CA THR A 123 10.80 6.16 7.98
C THR A 123 10.98 7.68 7.92
N GLY A 124 10.17 8.44 8.68
CA GLY A 124 10.21 9.90 8.67
C GLY A 124 9.77 10.52 7.34
N VAL A 125 8.94 9.79 6.60
CA VAL A 125 8.45 10.17 5.27
C VAL A 125 7.30 11.17 5.40
N LEU A 126 7.34 12.25 4.59
CA LEU A 126 6.37 13.35 4.67
C LEU A 126 4.97 12.92 4.22
N LEU A 127 3.94 13.68 4.64
CA LEU A 127 2.53 13.44 4.29
C LEU A 127 2.28 13.37 2.76
N ALA A 128 3.00 14.17 1.97
CA ALA A 128 2.90 14.13 0.50
C ALA A 128 3.34 12.77 -0.08
N SER A 129 4.25 12.09 0.62
CA SER A 129 4.77 10.79 0.24
C SER A 129 3.90 9.65 0.76
N GLN A 130 3.16 9.84 1.86
CA GLN A 130 2.08 8.92 2.26
C GLN A 130 1.03 8.78 1.17
N ASN A 131 0.65 9.88 0.52
CA ASN A 131 -0.30 9.86 -0.59
C ASN A 131 0.25 9.10 -1.81
N LYS A 132 1.57 9.19 -2.07
CA LYS A 132 2.20 8.41 -3.15
C LYS A 132 2.28 6.92 -2.81
N LEU A 133 2.66 6.58 -1.58
CA LEU A 133 2.63 5.19 -1.08
C LEU A 133 1.22 4.59 -1.19
N ALA A 134 0.20 5.36 -0.81
CA ALA A 134 -1.19 4.98 -0.96
C ALA A 134 -1.57 4.78 -2.44
N ALA A 135 -1.22 5.73 -3.33
CA ALA A 135 -1.47 5.64 -4.78
C ALA A 135 -0.84 4.38 -5.42
N GLU A 136 0.42 4.09 -5.07
CA GLU A 136 1.12 2.88 -5.50
C GLU A 136 0.45 1.60 -4.98
N LEU A 137 -0.04 1.62 -3.73
CA LEU A 137 -0.88 0.54 -3.23
C LEU A 137 -2.20 0.42 -4.00
N GLU A 138 -2.79 1.51 -4.53
CA GLU A 138 -3.96 1.45 -5.42
C GLU A 138 -3.64 0.71 -6.72
N GLU A 139 -2.49 1.00 -7.33
CA GLU A 139 -2.06 0.38 -8.58
C GLU A 139 -1.78 -1.12 -8.40
N LEU A 140 -1.03 -1.47 -7.35
CA LEU A 140 -0.63 -2.85 -7.07
C LEU A 140 -1.78 -3.68 -6.51
N ALA A 141 -2.66 -3.06 -5.73
CA ALA A 141 -3.71 -3.73 -4.98
C ALA A 141 -4.97 -2.86 -4.91
N ALA A 142 -5.63 -2.65 -6.05
CA ALA A 142 -6.99 -2.13 -6.07
C ALA A 142 -7.92 -2.98 -5.19
N LEU A 143 -8.94 -2.37 -4.59
CA LEU A 143 -9.97 -3.10 -3.86
C LEU A 143 -11.09 -3.48 -4.82
N ARG A 144 -11.58 -4.71 -4.72
CA ARG A 144 -12.78 -5.17 -5.44
C ARG A 144 -13.98 -5.02 -4.53
N ILE A 145 -15.02 -4.34 -4.99
CA ILE A 145 -16.24 -4.08 -4.23
C ILE A 145 -17.40 -4.76 -4.91
N HIS A 146 -18.14 -5.57 -4.16
CA HIS A 146 -19.42 -6.12 -4.57
C HIS A 146 -20.53 -5.55 -3.69
N VAL A 147 -21.49 -4.87 -4.32
CA VAL A 147 -22.68 -4.29 -3.69
C VAL A 147 -23.90 -5.09 -4.14
N ARG A 148 -24.65 -5.61 -3.17
CA ARG A 148 -25.94 -6.25 -3.40
C ARG A 148 -27.04 -5.49 -2.70
N THR A 149 -27.93 -4.91 -3.49
CA THR A 149 -29.17 -4.30 -3.03
C THR A 149 -30.32 -5.32 -3.17
N PRO A 150 -31.54 -5.01 -2.71
CA PRO A 150 -32.69 -5.88 -2.96
C PRO A 150 -33.00 -6.05 -4.46
N ASP A 151 -32.74 -5.02 -5.26
CA ASP A 151 -33.21 -4.92 -6.65
C ASP A 151 -32.08 -5.14 -7.68
N ASP A 152 -30.82 -5.05 -7.26
CA ASP A 152 -29.66 -4.98 -8.16
C ASP A 152 -28.35 -5.46 -7.52
N GLU A 153 -27.41 -5.90 -8.35
CA GLU A 153 -26.04 -6.29 -7.98
C GLU A 153 -25.02 -5.51 -8.81
N PHE A 154 -23.96 -5.05 -8.16
CA PHE A 154 -22.93 -4.21 -8.78
C PHE A 154 -21.54 -4.58 -8.29
N GLU A 155 -20.62 -4.74 -9.22
CA GLU A 155 -19.22 -5.02 -8.92
C GLU A 155 -18.31 -3.99 -9.59
N THR A 156 -17.28 -3.53 -8.88
CA THR A 156 -16.30 -2.61 -9.43
C THR A 156 -14.96 -2.68 -8.70
N PHE A 157 -13.94 -2.07 -9.29
CA PHE A 157 -12.65 -1.84 -8.63
C PHE A 157 -12.56 -0.38 -8.17
N VAL A 158 -12.08 -0.19 -6.96
CA VAL A 158 -11.90 1.13 -6.34
C VAL A 158 -10.48 1.29 -5.83
N GLY A 159 -10.06 2.54 -5.69
CA GLY A 159 -8.76 2.90 -5.10
C GLY A 159 -8.66 2.53 -3.62
N SER A 160 -7.52 2.89 -3.03
CA SER A 160 -7.18 2.66 -1.62
C SER A 160 -8.04 3.49 -0.68
N GLU A 161 -8.47 4.68 -1.09
CA GLU A 161 -9.33 5.54 -0.27
C GLU A 161 -10.62 5.92 -1.00
N PHE A 162 -11.76 5.68 -0.35
CA PHE A 162 -13.06 6.07 -0.86
C PHE A 162 -14.11 6.22 0.26
N VAL A 163 -15.24 6.81 -0.10
CA VAL A 163 -16.39 7.00 0.80
C VAL A 163 -17.58 6.18 0.35
N ILE A 164 -18.33 5.61 1.29
CA ILE A 164 -19.60 4.92 1.05
C ILE A 164 -20.74 5.74 1.66
N GLY A 165 -21.87 5.86 0.97
CA GLY A 165 -23.10 6.41 1.54
C GLY A 165 -24.29 6.42 0.56
N ARG A 166 -25.36 7.15 0.92
CA ARG A 166 -26.55 7.29 0.07
C ARG A 166 -26.46 8.41 -0.94
N GLN A 167 -27.22 8.33 -2.02
CA GLN A 167 -27.30 9.30 -3.12
C GLN A 167 -27.51 10.75 -2.64
N GLN A 168 -26.90 11.70 -3.37
CA GLN A 168 -27.19 13.13 -3.32
C GLN A 168 -28.00 13.54 -4.57
N ALA A 169 -28.69 14.68 -4.52
CA ALA A 169 -29.70 15.08 -5.52
C ALA A 169 -29.21 15.08 -7.00
N SER A 170 -27.91 15.26 -7.25
CA SER A 170 -27.33 15.31 -8.60
C SER A 170 -26.51 14.07 -8.98
N GLU A 171 -26.60 12.99 -8.20
CA GLU A 171 -25.83 11.77 -8.45
C GLU A 171 -26.68 10.68 -9.10
N SER A 172 -26.04 9.79 -9.84
CA SER A 172 -26.66 8.60 -10.41
C SER A 172 -27.33 7.73 -9.33
N PRO A 173 -28.41 7.01 -9.69
CA PRO A 173 -29.06 6.09 -8.76
C PRO A 173 -28.10 4.98 -8.30
N PRO A 174 -28.27 4.44 -7.07
CA PRO A 174 -27.50 3.31 -6.58
C PRO A 174 -27.89 2.00 -7.27
N PRO A 175 -27.01 0.98 -7.25
CA PRO A 175 -25.60 1.05 -6.86
C PRO A 175 -24.75 1.75 -7.92
N PHE A 176 -23.88 2.68 -7.52
CA PHE A 176 -23.04 3.43 -8.46
C PHE A 176 -21.69 3.85 -7.87
N TRP A 177 -20.64 3.76 -8.67
CA TRP A 177 -19.32 4.29 -8.34
C TRP A 177 -19.07 5.62 -9.04
N ASN A 178 -18.82 6.68 -8.25
CA ASN A 178 -18.38 7.97 -8.74
C ASN A 178 -16.85 8.08 -8.61
N PRO A 179 -16.08 7.91 -9.71
CA PRO A 179 -14.62 7.95 -9.67
C PRO A 179 -14.08 9.35 -9.32
N GLU A 180 -14.69 10.41 -9.83
CA GLU A 180 -14.25 11.79 -9.59
C GLU A 180 -14.29 12.17 -8.11
N LYS A 181 -15.33 11.70 -7.40
CA LYS A 181 -15.51 11.96 -5.97
C LYS A 181 -14.97 10.83 -5.09
N ARG A 182 -14.39 9.77 -5.68
CA ARG A 182 -13.98 8.52 -5.01
C ARG A 182 -15.06 8.03 -4.05
N ARG A 183 -16.28 7.86 -4.57
CA ARG A 183 -17.46 7.62 -3.73
C ARG A 183 -18.37 6.55 -4.29
N LEU A 184 -18.68 5.57 -3.46
CA LEU A 184 -19.64 4.52 -3.71
C LEU A 184 -21.01 4.90 -3.15
N ILE A 185 -22.02 4.88 -4.01
CA ILE A 185 -23.41 5.19 -3.72
C ILE A 185 -24.16 3.86 -3.62
N VAL A 186 -24.69 3.56 -2.44
CA VAL A 186 -25.26 2.24 -2.11
C VAL A 186 -26.75 2.27 -1.74
N ALA A 187 -27.35 3.46 -1.70
CA ALA A 187 -28.72 3.68 -1.28
C ALA A 187 -29.30 4.95 -1.90
N LYS A 188 -30.62 4.98 -2.09
CA LYS A 188 -31.35 6.07 -2.75
C LYS A 188 -31.43 7.30 -1.84
N LEU A 189 -31.81 8.44 -2.41
CA LEU A 189 -31.90 9.70 -1.67
C LEU A 189 -32.89 9.62 -0.49
N GLU A 190 -33.94 8.81 -0.63
CA GLU A 190 -35.03 8.65 0.33
C GLU A 190 -34.69 7.72 1.51
N GLN A 191 -33.64 6.89 1.39
CA GLN A 191 -33.19 5.96 2.42
C GLN A 191 -32.39 6.69 3.51
N THR A 192 -33.09 7.35 4.43
CA THR A 192 -32.50 8.24 5.45
C THR A 192 -31.78 7.52 6.60
N ASP A 193 -31.94 6.21 6.69
CA ASP A 193 -31.22 5.32 7.61
C ASP A 193 -29.72 5.18 7.26
N ILE A 194 -29.31 5.63 6.06
CA ILE A 194 -27.92 5.72 5.65
C ILE A 194 -27.54 7.21 5.47
N SER A 195 -26.39 7.60 6.01
CA SER A 195 -25.88 8.96 5.82
C SER A 195 -25.35 9.16 4.40
N ARG A 196 -25.40 10.40 3.89
CA ARG A 196 -24.77 10.73 2.59
C ARG A 196 -23.28 10.40 2.59
N LYS A 197 -22.61 10.66 3.71
CA LYS A 197 -21.24 10.22 3.99
C LYS A 197 -21.29 9.34 5.22
N GLN A 198 -21.15 8.03 5.04
CA GLN A 198 -21.43 7.07 6.08
C GLN A 198 -20.16 6.34 6.52
N LEU A 199 -19.42 5.76 5.57
CA LEU A 199 -18.13 5.12 5.85
C LEU A 199 -17.03 5.79 5.02
N ARG A 200 -15.84 5.91 5.59
CA ARG A 200 -14.59 6.08 4.85
C ARG A 200 -13.82 4.77 4.93
N ILE A 201 -13.39 4.28 3.78
CA ILE A 201 -12.54 3.11 3.65
C ILE A 201 -11.17 3.61 3.25
N THR A 202 -10.14 3.14 3.95
CA THR A 202 -8.74 3.41 3.64
C THR A 202 -8.00 2.08 3.70
N ARG A 203 -7.34 1.69 2.62
CA ARG A 203 -6.49 0.51 2.61
C ARG A 203 -5.25 0.79 3.46
N THR A 204 -4.98 -0.08 4.43
CA THR A 204 -3.83 0.04 5.32
C THR A 204 -2.73 -0.94 4.94
N ARG A 205 -3.11 -2.14 4.46
CA ARG A 205 -2.20 -3.22 4.02
C ARG A 205 -2.74 -3.96 2.80
N MET A 206 -1.96 -4.89 2.24
CA MET A 206 -2.36 -5.69 1.08
C MET A 206 -3.59 -6.57 1.33
N HIS A 207 -3.96 -6.92 2.56
CA HIS A 207 -5.26 -7.56 2.83
C HIS A 207 -6.01 -6.89 3.99
N GLU A 208 -5.73 -5.61 4.28
CA GLU A 208 -6.34 -4.92 5.42
C GLU A 208 -6.86 -3.54 5.02
N VAL A 209 -8.04 -3.21 5.53
CA VAL A 209 -8.64 -1.88 5.41
C VAL A 209 -8.97 -1.31 6.78
N ALA A 210 -8.70 -0.02 6.97
CA ALA A 210 -9.29 0.78 8.01
C ALA A 210 -10.66 1.29 7.56
N ILE A 211 -11.69 1.00 8.35
CA ILE A 211 -13.05 1.47 8.13
C ILE A 211 -13.40 2.45 9.23
N LYS A 212 -13.63 3.70 8.85
CA LYS A 212 -14.08 4.76 9.75
C LYS A 212 -15.53 5.07 9.51
N ASN A 213 -16.34 5.05 10.58
CA ASN A 213 -17.69 5.58 10.51
C ASN A 213 -17.63 7.11 10.60
N ILE A 214 -17.91 7.76 9.48
CA ILE A 214 -17.89 9.23 9.38
C ILE A 214 -19.29 9.83 9.50
N SER A 215 -20.33 9.01 9.72
CA SER A 215 -21.64 9.51 10.13
C SER A 215 -21.56 10.11 11.52
N ARG A 216 -22.42 11.08 11.79
CA ARG A 216 -22.58 11.69 13.12
C ARG A 216 -23.53 10.91 14.02
N ASN A 217 -24.48 10.18 13.43
CA ASN A 217 -25.65 9.70 14.17
C ASN A 217 -25.91 8.20 13.99
N VAL A 218 -25.40 7.58 12.92
CA VAL A 218 -25.78 6.22 12.53
C VAL A 218 -24.62 5.26 12.74
N SER A 219 -24.79 4.28 13.62
CA SER A 219 -23.88 3.13 13.75
C SER A 219 -24.10 2.12 12.63
N ILE A 220 -23.05 1.41 12.22
CA ILE A 220 -23.15 0.39 11.16
C ILE A 220 -22.76 -0.99 11.66
N ALA A 221 -23.46 -2.01 11.17
CA ALA A 221 -23.04 -3.40 11.32
C ALA A 221 -21.92 -3.74 10.32
N ILE A 222 -20.75 -4.09 10.84
CA ILE A 222 -19.62 -4.62 10.07
C ILE A 222 -19.24 -5.97 10.68
N HIS A 223 -19.34 -7.03 9.87
CA HIS A 223 -19.29 -8.43 10.33
C HIS A 223 -20.24 -8.71 11.50
N ARG A 224 -19.67 -9.10 12.65
CA ARG A 224 -20.36 -9.42 13.90
C ARG A 224 -20.27 -8.28 14.92
N SER A 225 -19.80 -7.10 14.50
CA SER A 225 -19.62 -5.93 15.37
C SER A 225 -20.38 -4.72 14.85
N ARG A 226 -20.65 -3.76 15.75
CA ARG A 226 -21.12 -2.44 15.36
C ARG A 226 -19.96 -1.45 15.39
N LEU A 227 -19.94 -0.56 14.40
CA LEU A 227 -19.01 0.57 14.32
C LEU A 227 -19.77 1.85 14.66
N ALA A 228 -19.48 2.43 15.82
CA ALA A 228 -20.13 3.64 16.31
C ALA A 228 -19.70 4.88 15.49
N PRO A 229 -20.49 5.97 15.48
CA PRO A 229 -20.07 7.25 14.91
C PRO A 229 -18.67 7.69 15.37
N GLY A 230 -17.79 8.05 14.42
CA GLY A 230 -16.41 8.47 14.68
C GLY A 230 -15.40 7.33 14.89
N GLU A 231 -15.87 6.12 15.17
CA GLU A 231 -15.02 4.95 15.42
C GLU A 231 -14.32 4.49 14.12
N THR A 232 -13.08 4.02 14.27
CA THR A 232 -12.29 3.42 13.19
C THR A 232 -11.89 2.00 13.59
N LYS A 233 -12.06 1.05 12.67
CA LYS A 233 -11.68 -0.35 12.88
C LYS A 233 -10.85 -0.85 11.70
N ARG A 234 -9.70 -1.46 11.98
CA ARG A 234 -8.89 -2.19 11.00
C ARG A 234 -9.43 -3.61 10.86
N ILE A 235 -9.63 -4.06 9.62
CA ILE A 235 -10.25 -5.35 9.32
C ILE A 235 -9.55 -5.97 8.11
N ILE A 236 -9.21 -7.25 8.24
CA ILE A 236 -8.65 -8.06 7.15
C ILE A 236 -9.76 -8.39 6.14
N THR A 237 -9.50 -8.25 4.85
CA THR A 237 -10.44 -8.64 3.77
C THR A 237 -10.63 -10.15 3.75
N PRO A 238 -11.82 -10.69 3.40
CA PRO A 238 -12.99 -9.99 2.87
C PRO A 238 -13.79 -9.26 3.97
N VAL A 239 -14.11 -7.97 3.77
CA VAL A 239 -14.96 -7.21 4.69
C VAL A 239 -16.42 -7.26 4.26
N LYS A 240 -17.34 -7.56 5.20
CA LYS A 240 -18.78 -7.57 4.94
C LYS A 240 -19.48 -6.51 5.81
N ALA A 241 -20.10 -5.54 5.17
CA ALA A 241 -20.88 -4.49 5.81
C ALA A 241 -22.35 -4.55 5.37
N LEU A 242 -23.26 -4.25 6.30
CA LEU A 242 -24.70 -4.13 6.03
C LEU A 242 -25.14 -2.69 6.31
N LEU A 243 -25.60 -2.00 5.27
CA LEU A 243 -26.05 -0.61 5.32
C LEU A 243 -27.50 -0.55 4.85
N GLY A 244 -28.46 -0.34 5.75
CA GLY A 244 -29.88 -0.14 5.40
C GLY A 244 -30.48 -1.21 4.47
N GLY A 245 -30.10 -2.48 4.67
CA GLY A 245 -30.51 -3.61 3.82
C GLY A 245 -29.58 -3.91 2.64
N THR A 246 -28.71 -2.97 2.26
CA THR A 246 -27.68 -3.17 1.23
C THR A 246 -26.46 -3.87 1.81
N ARG A 247 -26.04 -4.97 1.18
CA ARG A 247 -24.81 -5.69 1.53
C ARG A 247 -23.65 -5.15 0.69
N VAL A 248 -22.57 -4.77 1.35
CA VAL A 248 -21.32 -4.37 0.70
C VAL A 248 -20.23 -5.33 1.12
N THR A 249 -19.57 -5.94 0.14
CA THR A 249 -18.41 -6.81 0.35
C THR A 249 -17.18 -6.14 -0.25
N ILE A 250 -16.12 -6.01 0.53
CA ILE A 250 -14.83 -5.44 0.14
C ILE A 250 -13.81 -6.57 0.12
N LEU A 251 -13.17 -6.77 -1.03
CA LEU A 251 -12.26 -7.87 -1.31
C LEU A 251 -10.90 -7.31 -1.72
N SER A 252 -9.83 -8.06 -1.45
CA SER A 252 -8.57 -7.80 -2.13
C SER A 252 -8.69 -8.26 -3.58
N ARG A 253 -7.94 -7.63 -4.50
CA ARG A 253 -7.96 -8.00 -5.92
C ARG A 253 -7.65 -9.48 -6.19
N ASN A 254 -6.89 -10.11 -5.30
CA ASN A 254 -6.45 -11.50 -5.41
C ASN A 254 -7.40 -12.51 -4.72
N ASP A 255 -8.52 -12.03 -4.14
CA ASP A 255 -9.58 -12.85 -3.52
C ASP A 255 -10.82 -12.97 -4.45
#